data_AF-A0A1P8M848-F1
#
_entry.id   AF-A0A1P8M848-F1
#
_cell.length_a   1.000
_cell.length_b   1.000
_cell.length_c   1.000
_cell.angle_alpha   90.00
_cell.angle_beta   90.00
_cell.angle_gamma   90.00
#
_symmetry.space_group_name_H-M   'P 1'
#
loop_
_entity.id
_entity.type
_entity.pdbx_description
1 polymer ?
#
loop_
_entity_poly.entity_id
_entity_poly.type
_entity_poly.pdbx_seq_one_letter_code
_entity_poly.pdbx_strand_id
1 'polypeptide(L)'
;MPARLGLLAAGAAVLAGATACTAQAPGSATPAATTSASPAAAATNTATATASAPATASPSAAPGTSATVGALVAGFPAKLLPVMPGAKVVASSFDKSASPATAALVGSTSAKPAAVVAYYTKALEAQGFKAVPGNTVGSVASKDFVRGGSETVNIAVPQTGGISTFTIGANVTPESVK
;
A
#
# COMPACT_ATOMS: atom_id res chain seq x y z
N MET A 1 15.72 -29.39 45.32
CA MET A 1 15.52 -28.93 46.72
C MET A 1 16.50 -27.79 46.99
N PRO A 2 16.10 -26.62 47.50
CA PRO A 2 14.79 -25.97 47.35
C PRO A 2 14.87 -24.43 47.08
N ALA A 3 13.75 -23.89 46.56
CA ALA A 3 13.04 -22.65 46.95
C ALA A 3 13.80 -21.30 47.05
N ARG A 4 13.25 -20.17 46.60
CA ARG A 4 12.05 -19.46 47.12
C ARG A 4 11.61 -18.39 46.08
N LEU A 5 10.34 -18.20 45.71
CA LEU A 5 9.12 -17.78 46.44
C LEU A 5 8.95 -16.24 46.50
N GLY A 6 7.82 -15.74 45.95
CA GLY A 6 7.21 -14.45 46.33
C GLY A 6 6.49 -13.72 45.18
N LEU A 7 5.31 -13.11 45.33
CA LEU A 7 3.94 -13.56 45.66
C LEU A 7 3.03 -12.30 45.50
N LEU A 8 1.87 -12.46 44.83
CA LEU A 8 0.56 -11.75 44.94
C LEU A 8 0.42 -10.22 45.08
N ALA A 9 -0.54 -9.65 44.32
CA ALA A 9 -1.81 -9.03 44.78
C ALA A 9 -2.41 -8.15 43.65
N ALA A 10 -3.57 -8.45 43.06
CA ALA A 10 -4.94 -8.24 43.55
C ALA A 10 -5.41 -6.76 43.52
N GLY A 11 -6.43 -6.48 42.69
CA GLY A 11 -7.15 -5.21 42.64
C GLY A 11 -8.41 -5.31 41.78
N ALA A 12 -9.54 -5.57 42.43
CA ALA A 12 -10.88 -5.62 41.85
C ALA A 12 -11.61 -4.27 42.07
N ALA A 13 -12.46 -3.84 41.13
CA ALA A 13 -13.83 -3.36 41.34
C ALA A 13 -14.36 -2.59 40.10
N VAL A 14 -15.42 -3.11 39.46
CA VAL A 14 -16.82 -2.62 39.47
C VAL A 14 -17.08 -1.46 38.50
N LEU A 15 -17.96 -1.68 37.53
CA LEU A 15 -19.22 -0.92 37.35
C LEU A 15 -20.08 -1.57 36.27
N ALA A 16 -21.26 -2.00 36.70
CA ALA A 16 -22.38 -2.40 35.86
C ALA A 16 -23.03 -1.16 35.23
N GLY A 17 -23.41 -1.28 33.96
CA GLY A 17 -24.24 -0.30 33.26
C GLY A 17 -25.10 -1.03 32.23
N ALA A 18 -26.33 -1.34 32.62
CA ALA A 18 -27.38 -1.79 31.72
C ALA A 18 -28.21 -0.58 31.30
N THR A 19 -28.26 -0.27 30.01
CA THR A 19 -29.34 0.50 29.40
C THR A 19 -29.73 -0.12 28.07
N ALA A 20 -31.03 -0.16 27.88
CA ALA A 20 -31.72 -1.00 26.93
C ALA A 20 -32.16 -0.21 25.68
N CYS A 21 -32.66 -0.97 24.70
CA CYS A 21 -33.65 -0.58 23.69
C CYS A 21 -33.25 0.48 22.65
N THR A 22 -33.04 0.04 21.41
CA THR A 22 -34.09 0.17 20.37
C THR A 22 -33.67 -0.61 19.12
N ALA A 23 -34.48 -1.62 18.78
CA ALA A 23 -34.48 -2.24 17.47
C ALA A 23 -35.14 -1.27 16.48
N GLN A 24 -34.49 -0.98 15.35
CA GLN A 24 -35.16 -0.38 14.20
C GLN A 24 -35.15 -1.37 13.04
N ALA A 25 -36.37 -1.70 12.63
CA ALA A 25 -36.75 -2.73 11.68
C ALA A 25 -36.30 -2.42 10.23
N PRO A 26 -36.27 -3.44 9.35
CA PRO A 26 -35.77 -3.33 7.98
C PRO A 26 -36.79 -2.65 7.06
N GLY A 27 -36.32 -1.70 6.26
CA GLY A 27 -37.09 -1.06 5.20
C GLY A 27 -36.97 -1.84 3.89
N SER A 28 -38.05 -2.53 3.54
CA SER A 28 -38.27 -3.26 2.30
C SER A 28 -38.40 -2.34 1.07
N ALA A 29 -37.85 -2.79 -0.07
CA ALA A 29 -38.39 -2.84 -1.45
C ALA A 29 -39.38 -1.73 -1.92
N THR A 30 -39.42 -1.19 -3.15
CA THR A 30 -39.18 -1.71 -4.52
C THR A 30 -39.37 -0.50 -5.50
N PRO A 31 -39.27 -0.64 -6.85
CA PRO A 31 -38.92 0.43 -7.78
C PRO A 31 -40.13 1.25 -8.28
N ALA A 32 -39.88 2.45 -8.80
CA ALA A 32 -40.83 3.17 -9.64
C ALA A 32 -40.23 3.39 -11.03
N ALA A 33 -40.63 2.52 -11.95
CA ALA A 33 -40.67 2.83 -13.36
C ALA A 33 -42.00 3.55 -13.65
N THR A 34 -41.94 4.71 -14.29
CA THR A 34 -43.07 5.25 -15.04
C THR A 34 -42.60 5.77 -16.37
N THR A 35 -43.04 5.04 -17.39
CA THR A 35 -43.04 5.31 -18.81
C THR A 35 -43.83 6.59 -19.11
N SER A 36 -43.31 7.45 -19.98
CA SER A 36 -44.15 8.27 -20.86
C SER A 36 -43.47 8.38 -22.22
N ALA A 37 -44.17 7.87 -23.23
CA ALA A 37 -43.73 7.82 -24.61
C ALA A 37 -44.24 9.05 -25.39
N SER A 38 -43.31 9.67 -26.13
CA SER A 38 -43.34 10.21 -27.51
C SER A 38 -44.50 11.12 -28.01
N PRO A 39 -44.22 12.07 -28.93
CA PRO A 39 -43.94 11.70 -30.32
C PRO A 39 -42.74 12.42 -31.00
N ALA A 40 -42.35 11.81 -32.11
CA ALA A 40 -41.23 12.10 -32.99
C ALA A 40 -41.31 13.46 -33.73
N ALA A 41 -40.15 14.08 -33.92
CA ALA A 41 -39.87 14.99 -35.02
C ALA A 41 -38.59 14.53 -35.72
N ALA A 42 -38.70 14.19 -37.00
CA ALA A 42 -37.60 13.78 -37.85
C ALA A 42 -36.71 14.99 -38.22
N ALA A 43 -35.39 14.86 -38.08
CA ALA A 43 -34.43 15.72 -38.74
C ALA A 43 -33.09 14.98 -38.93
N THR A 44 -32.91 14.50 -40.16
CA THR A 44 -31.70 14.39 -40.97
C THR A 44 -30.36 14.09 -40.28
N ASN A 45 -29.82 12.90 -40.59
CA ASN A 45 -28.45 12.50 -40.36
C ASN A 45 -27.45 13.47 -41.00
N THR A 46 -26.64 14.13 -40.17
CA THR A 46 -25.26 14.50 -40.50
C THR A 46 -24.38 14.05 -39.35
N ALA A 47 -23.77 12.88 -39.50
CA ALA A 47 -22.72 12.40 -38.61
C ALA A 47 -21.47 13.27 -38.82
N THR A 48 -21.38 14.37 -38.08
CA THR A 48 -20.08 15.04 -37.85
C THR A 48 -19.24 14.10 -37.01
N ALA A 49 -18.22 13.51 -37.63
CA ALA A 49 -17.14 12.83 -36.92
C ALA A 49 -16.51 13.86 -35.98
N THR A 50 -16.83 13.77 -34.68
CA THR A 50 -16.13 14.56 -33.68
C THR A 50 -14.71 14.00 -33.61
N ALA A 51 -13.74 14.79 -34.09
CA ALA A 51 -12.34 14.45 -33.97
C ALA A 51 -12.03 14.32 -32.47
N SER A 52 -11.60 13.12 -32.04
CA SER A 52 -11.09 12.94 -30.68
C SER A 52 -9.92 13.92 -30.49
N ALA A 53 -10.04 14.82 -29.52
CA ALA A 53 -8.96 15.73 -29.16
C ALA A 53 -7.69 14.90 -28.88
N PRO A 54 -6.51 15.34 -29.35
CA PRO A 54 -5.27 14.64 -29.06
C PRO A 54 -5.10 14.59 -27.54
N ALA A 55 -4.82 13.41 -27.00
CA ALA A 55 -4.51 13.25 -25.60
C ALA A 55 -3.36 14.20 -25.24
N THR A 56 -3.56 15.03 -24.22
CA THR A 56 -2.52 15.92 -23.69
C THR A 56 -1.29 15.06 -23.35
N ALA A 57 -0.14 15.43 -23.92
CA ALA A 57 1.12 14.73 -23.64
C ALA A 57 1.33 14.65 -22.12
N SER A 58 1.63 13.45 -21.62
CA SER A 58 2.03 13.30 -20.22
C SER A 58 3.23 14.21 -19.92
N PRO A 59 3.28 14.83 -18.73
CA PRO A 59 4.45 15.61 -18.34
C PRO A 59 5.70 14.73 -18.45
N SER A 60 6.73 15.26 -19.12
CA SER A 60 8.03 14.59 -19.21
C SER A 60 8.62 14.46 -17.80
N ALA A 61 9.21 13.30 -17.50
CA ALA A 61 9.90 13.10 -16.23
C ALA A 61 11.00 14.15 -16.04
N ALA A 62 11.10 14.71 -14.83
CA ALA A 62 12.19 15.60 -14.47
C ALA A 62 13.53 14.85 -14.51
N PRO A 63 14.66 15.50 -14.85
CA PRO A 63 15.97 14.86 -14.79
C PRO A 63 16.24 14.23 -13.41
N GLY A 64 16.64 12.96 -13.41
CA GLY A 64 16.91 12.19 -12.18
C GLY A 64 15.68 11.55 -11.51
N THR A 65 14.49 11.73 -12.09
CA THR A 65 13.28 10.96 -11.77
C THR A 65 13.03 9.95 -12.88
N SER A 66 12.74 8.71 -12.53
CA SER A 66 12.40 7.68 -13.51
C SER A 66 11.43 6.66 -12.92
N ALA A 67 10.56 6.12 -13.76
CA ALA A 67 9.64 5.05 -13.38
C ALA A 67 9.40 4.11 -14.56
N THR A 68 9.14 2.84 -14.27
CA THR A 68 8.77 1.86 -15.30
C THR A 68 7.81 0.81 -14.75
N VAL A 69 7.02 0.22 -15.64
CA VAL A 69 6.04 -0.83 -15.34
C VAL A 69 6.53 -2.15 -15.93
N GLY A 70 6.39 -3.23 -15.16
CA GLY A 70 6.82 -4.58 -15.55
C GLY A 70 8.32 -4.83 -15.48
N ALA A 71 9.12 -3.84 -15.07
CA ALA A 71 10.57 -3.94 -14.96
C ALA A 71 11.12 -3.10 -13.79
N LEU A 72 12.41 -3.27 -13.52
CA LEU A 72 13.14 -2.39 -12.62
C LEU A 72 13.64 -1.17 -13.41
N VAL A 73 13.43 0.03 -12.88
CA VAL A 73 13.90 1.26 -13.49
C VAL A 73 15.43 1.32 -13.45
N ALA A 74 16.04 1.88 -14.50
CA ALA A 74 17.48 2.05 -14.55
C ALA A 74 17.97 2.90 -13.35
N GLY A 75 19.05 2.47 -12.71
CA GLY A 75 19.61 3.16 -11.55
C GLY A 75 18.84 2.94 -10.23
N PHE A 76 17.84 2.05 -10.20
CA PHE A 76 17.14 1.72 -8.96
C PHE A 76 18.10 1.23 -7.86
N PRO A 77 17.94 1.66 -6.60
CA PRO A 77 18.86 1.32 -5.51
C PRO A 77 18.64 -0.11 -5.00
N ALA A 78 19.05 -1.11 -5.79
CA ALA A 78 18.85 -2.53 -5.50
C ALA A 78 19.60 -3.03 -4.25
N LYS A 79 20.65 -2.31 -3.81
CA LYS A 79 21.27 -2.60 -2.51
C LYS A 79 20.32 -2.29 -1.37
N LEU A 80 19.69 -1.12 -1.38
CA LEU A 80 18.71 -0.69 -0.38
C LEU A 80 17.45 -1.56 -0.42
N LEU A 81 16.85 -1.70 -1.60
CA LEU A 81 15.62 -2.44 -1.82
C LEU A 81 15.87 -3.59 -2.83
N PRO A 82 16.39 -4.74 -2.38
CA PRO A 82 16.62 -5.87 -3.27
C PRO A 82 15.30 -6.44 -3.79
N VAL A 83 15.28 -6.90 -5.03
CA VAL A 83 14.11 -7.63 -5.55
C VAL A 83 14.03 -8.99 -4.85
N MET A 84 12.93 -9.25 -4.16
CA MET A 84 12.67 -10.54 -3.53
C MET A 84 12.79 -11.69 -4.56
N PRO A 85 13.57 -12.74 -4.27
CA PRO A 85 13.66 -13.91 -5.13
C PRO A 85 12.29 -14.53 -5.40
N GLY A 86 12.01 -14.83 -6.67
CA GLY A 86 10.72 -15.39 -7.10
C GLY A 86 9.57 -14.37 -7.18
N ALA A 87 9.78 -13.11 -6.82
CA ALA A 87 8.81 -12.05 -7.07
C ALA A 87 8.88 -11.56 -8.52
N LYS A 88 7.74 -11.16 -9.08
CA LYS A 88 7.65 -10.40 -10.32
C LYS A 88 7.60 -8.91 -9.99
N VAL A 89 8.43 -8.11 -10.67
CA VAL A 89 8.35 -6.65 -10.56
C VAL A 89 7.15 -6.16 -11.35
N VAL A 90 6.24 -5.46 -10.68
CA VAL A 90 5.03 -4.88 -11.27
C VAL A 90 5.30 -3.44 -11.68
N ALA A 91 5.95 -2.67 -10.80
CA ALA A 91 6.37 -1.31 -11.10
C ALA A 91 7.55 -0.92 -10.21
N SER A 92 8.35 0.03 -10.68
CA SER A 92 9.38 0.65 -9.85
C SER A 92 9.58 2.10 -10.24
N SER A 93 9.98 2.90 -9.26
CA SER A 93 10.36 4.29 -9.46
C SER A 93 11.54 4.66 -8.59
N PHE A 94 12.31 5.63 -9.08
CA PHE A 94 13.42 6.20 -8.36
C PHE A 94 13.55 7.68 -8.70
N ASP A 95 13.60 8.51 -7.67
CA ASP A 95 13.90 9.93 -7.77
C ASP A 95 15.11 10.24 -6.90
N LYS A 96 16.26 10.41 -7.56
CA LYS A 96 17.51 10.79 -6.91
C LYS A 96 17.65 12.31 -6.76
N SER A 97 16.85 13.07 -7.50
CA SER A 97 16.86 14.54 -7.49
C SER A 97 16.08 15.10 -6.30
N ALA A 98 15.15 14.32 -5.74
CA ALA A 98 14.44 14.64 -4.52
C ALA A 98 15.37 14.65 -3.28
N SER A 99 15.01 15.47 -2.29
CA SER A 99 15.68 15.56 -0.99
C SER A 99 14.64 15.43 0.13
N PRO A 100 14.51 14.25 0.77
CA PRO A 100 15.27 13.01 0.57
C PRO A 100 15.01 12.34 -0.80
N ALA A 101 15.94 11.49 -1.26
CA ALA A 101 15.76 10.67 -2.44
C ALA A 101 14.65 9.64 -2.19
N THR A 102 13.84 9.37 -3.21
CA THR A 102 12.67 8.48 -3.08
C THR A 102 12.81 7.27 -3.98
N ALA A 103 12.49 6.09 -3.46
CA ALA A 103 12.43 4.86 -4.24
C ALA A 103 11.15 4.11 -3.92
N ALA A 104 10.51 3.56 -4.94
CA ALA A 104 9.35 2.69 -4.74
C ALA A 104 9.48 1.40 -5.56
N LEU A 105 9.10 0.29 -4.95
CA LEU A 105 9.04 -1.02 -5.58
C LEU A 105 7.65 -1.63 -5.34
N VAL A 106 7.00 -2.01 -6.43
CA VAL A 106 5.79 -2.82 -6.38
C VAL A 106 6.11 -4.17 -7.03
N GLY A 107 5.81 -5.24 -6.31
CA GLY A 107 5.99 -6.59 -6.83
C GLY A 107 4.88 -7.52 -6.42
N SER A 108 4.83 -8.68 -7.07
CA SER A 108 3.89 -9.76 -6.76
C SER A 108 4.62 -11.08 -6.57
N THR A 109 4.13 -11.91 -5.67
CA THR A 109 4.74 -13.21 -5.34
C THR A 109 3.69 -14.18 -4.79
N SER A 110 3.92 -15.48 -4.96
CA SER A 110 3.12 -16.52 -4.30
C SER A 110 3.56 -16.78 -2.84
N ALA A 111 4.60 -16.09 -2.36
CA ALA A 111 4.99 -16.14 -0.95
C ALA A 111 3.91 -15.52 -0.05
N LYS A 112 3.83 -16.00 1.20
CA LYS A 112 2.90 -15.45 2.21
C LYS A 112 3.32 -14.02 2.63
N PRO A 113 2.38 -13.13 3.01
CA PRO A 113 2.70 -11.76 3.39
C PRO A 113 3.75 -11.64 4.49
N ALA A 114 3.66 -12.51 5.51
CA ALA A 114 4.64 -12.55 6.60
C ALA A 114 6.06 -12.88 6.12
N ALA A 115 6.22 -13.75 5.12
CA ALA A 115 7.52 -14.05 4.53
C ALA A 115 8.06 -12.87 3.73
N VAL A 116 7.17 -12.12 3.06
CA VAL A 116 7.55 -10.89 2.36
C VAL A 116 8.09 -9.86 3.34
N VAL A 117 7.34 -9.57 4.40
CA VAL A 117 7.77 -8.63 5.45
C VAL A 117 9.08 -9.10 6.08
N ALA A 118 9.22 -10.38 6.45
CA ALA A 118 10.43 -10.91 7.09
C ALA A 118 11.69 -10.77 6.22
N TYR A 119 11.58 -11.03 4.91
CA TYR A 119 12.71 -10.87 3.98
C TYR A 119 13.21 -9.43 3.96
N TYR A 120 12.31 -8.46 3.80
CA TYR A 120 12.68 -7.06 3.74
C TYR A 120 13.12 -6.51 5.10
N THR A 121 12.52 -6.97 6.21
CA THR A 121 13.00 -6.67 7.56
C THR A 121 14.48 -7.02 7.68
N LYS A 122 14.87 -8.25 7.30
CA LYS A 122 16.28 -8.69 7.36
C LYS A 122 17.19 -7.81 6.49
N ALA A 123 16.76 -7.49 5.27
CA ALA A 123 17.55 -6.67 4.35
C ALA A 123 17.76 -5.24 4.88
N LEU A 124 16.71 -4.62 5.43
CA LEU A 124 16.74 -3.26 5.97
C LEU A 124 17.52 -3.19 7.30
N GLU A 125 17.32 -4.15 8.20
CA GLU A 125 18.06 -4.21 9.47
C GLU A 125 19.56 -4.40 9.26
N ALA A 126 19.96 -5.18 8.25
CA ALA A 126 21.37 -5.32 7.86
C ALA A 126 22.02 -3.98 7.43
N GLN A 127 21.20 -2.99 7.07
CA GLN A 127 21.65 -1.65 6.71
C GLN A 127 21.44 -0.63 7.83
N GLY A 128 21.07 -1.09 9.03
CA GLY A 128 20.93 -0.25 10.22
C GLY A 128 19.54 0.34 10.43
N PHE A 129 18.57 0.08 9.56
CA PHE A 129 17.18 0.44 9.83
C PHE A 129 16.67 -0.26 11.08
N LYS A 130 15.74 0.40 11.77
CA LYS A 130 15.07 -0.13 12.96
C LYS A 130 13.59 -0.24 12.65
N ALA A 131 13.04 -1.44 12.89
CA ALA A 131 11.62 -1.68 12.80
C ALA A 131 10.85 -0.83 13.83
N VAL A 132 9.83 -0.12 13.35
CA VAL A 132 8.86 0.55 14.22
C VAL A 132 7.91 -0.51 14.80
N PRO A 133 7.43 -0.36 16.05
CA PRO A 133 6.40 -1.23 16.62
C PRO A 133 5.15 -1.28 15.73
N GLY A 134 4.56 -2.47 15.61
CA GLY A 134 3.45 -2.75 14.69
C GLY A 134 3.87 -3.67 13.54
N ASN A 135 2.90 -4.40 13.00
CA ASN A 135 3.10 -5.40 11.95
C ASN A 135 1.89 -5.52 10.99
N THR A 136 0.85 -4.72 11.20
CA THR A 136 -0.37 -4.72 10.42
C THR A 136 -1.04 -3.34 10.42
N VAL A 137 -1.68 -2.98 9.30
CA VAL A 137 -2.64 -1.87 9.23
C VAL A 137 -3.97 -2.47 8.78
N GLY A 138 -4.96 -2.51 9.68
CA GLY A 138 -6.16 -3.31 9.48
C GLY A 138 -5.80 -4.79 9.30
N SER A 139 -6.25 -5.40 8.21
CA SER A 139 -5.93 -6.80 7.85
C SER A 139 -4.68 -6.95 6.97
N VAL A 140 -4.05 -5.84 6.57
CA VAL A 140 -2.88 -5.86 5.69
C VAL A 140 -1.62 -6.00 6.52
N ALA A 141 -0.74 -6.95 6.17
CA ALA A 141 0.58 -7.06 6.77
C ALA A 141 1.41 -5.84 6.34
N SER A 142 1.87 -5.05 7.32
CA SER A 142 2.55 -3.80 7.06
C SER A 142 3.67 -3.58 8.07
N LYS A 143 4.74 -2.91 7.65
CA LYS A 143 5.88 -2.66 8.53
C LYS A 143 6.58 -1.37 8.14
N ASP A 144 6.87 -0.55 9.15
CA ASP A 144 7.61 0.69 8.99
C ASP A 144 8.99 0.56 9.62
N PHE A 145 9.94 1.28 9.03
CA PHE A 145 11.33 1.29 9.43
C PHE A 145 11.87 2.71 9.41
N VAL A 146 12.76 3.01 10.35
CA VAL A 146 13.44 4.30 10.45
C VAL A 146 14.95 4.11 10.58
N ARG A 147 15.73 5.02 9.99
CA ARG A 147 17.19 5.08 10.16
C ARG A 147 17.64 6.53 10.24
N GLY A 148 18.57 6.81 11.16
CA GLY A 148 19.16 8.15 11.30
C GLY A 148 18.19 9.29 11.57
N GLY A 149 16.95 9.02 12.01
CA GLY A 149 15.93 10.03 12.33
C GLY A 149 15.24 10.70 11.14
N SER A 150 15.71 10.50 9.92
CA SER A 150 15.15 11.17 8.72
C SER A 150 14.90 10.23 7.54
N GLU A 151 15.41 9.00 7.58
CA GLU A 151 15.16 8.00 6.54
C GLU A 151 14.05 7.06 6.98
N THR A 152 13.15 6.74 6.05
CA THR A 152 11.98 5.89 6.30
C THR A 152 11.82 4.85 5.20
N VAL A 153 11.38 3.66 5.58
CA VAL A 153 10.91 2.64 4.64
C VAL A 153 9.59 2.07 5.14
N ASN A 154 8.58 2.04 4.28
CA ASN A 154 7.27 1.50 4.58
C ASN A 154 6.98 0.33 3.66
N ILE A 155 6.39 -0.74 4.22
CA ILE A 155 6.04 -1.97 3.51
C ILE A 155 4.57 -2.24 3.76
N ALA A 156 3.82 -2.54 2.70
CA ALA A 156 2.45 -3.05 2.79
C ALA A 156 2.30 -4.26 1.86
N VAL A 157 1.66 -5.32 2.35
CA VAL A 157 1.53 -6.59 1.63
C VAL A 157 0.09 -7.13 1.69
N PRO A 158 -0.85 -6.55 0.92
CA PRO A 158 -2.15 -7.18 0.71
C PRO A 158 -2.02 -8.53 -0.01
N GLN A 159 -2.94 -9.44 0.29
CA GLN A 159 -3.02 -10.75 -0.37
C GLN A 159 -4.42 -10.97 -0.93
N THR A 160 -4.49 -11.35 -2.21
CA THR A 160 -5.71 -11.73 -2.91
C THR A 160 -5.46 -13.03 -3.69
N GLY A 161 -6.34 -14.01 -3.55
CA GLY A 161 -6.25 -15.26 -4.32
C GLY A 161 -4.93 -16.02 -4.14
N GLY A 162 -4.30 -15.93 -2.96
CA GLY A 162 -3.01 -16.57 -2.67
C GLY A 162 -1.79 -15.87 -3.29
N ILE A 163 -1.98 -14.72 -3.95
CA ILE A 163 -0.91 -13.87 -4.44
C ILE A 163 -0.75 -12.67 -3.50
N SER A 164 0.47 -12.49 -3.00
CA SER A 164 0.85 -11.31 -2.24
C SER A 164 1.35 -10.25 -3.20
N THR A 165 0.69 -9.10 -3.20
CA THR A 165 1.22 -7.90 -3.85
C THR A 165 1.85 -7.05 -2.76
N PHE A 166 3.11 -6.67 -2.93
CA PHE A 166 3.80 -5.81 -1.97
C PHE A 166 4.13 -4.47 -2.58
N THR A 167 4.00 -3.44 -1.76
CA THR A 167 4.39 -2.07 -2.06
C THR A 167 5.41 -1.65 -1.02
N ILE A 168 6.55 -1.16 -1.49
CA ILE A 168 7.62 -0.66 -0.64
C ILE A 168 7.93 0.76 -1.08
N GLY A 169 7.87 1.71 -0.15
CA GLY A 169 8.33 3.07 -0.33
C GLY A 169 9.53 3.33 0.56
N ALA A 170 10.52 4.05 0.04
CA ALA A 170 11.70 4.46 0.80
C ALA A 170 11.97 5.95 0.57
N ASN A 171 12.20 6.68 1.66
CA ASN A 171 12.76 8.02 1.66
C ASN A 171 14.11 7.93 2.34
N VAL A 172 15.18 8.21 1.59
CA VAL A 172 16.54 8.02 2.07
C VAL A 172 17.43 9.17 1.64
N THR A 173 18.51 9.37 2.38
CA THR A 173 19.52 10.33 1.99
C THR A 173 20.18 9.90 0.67
N PRO A 174 20.68 10.84 -0.15
CA PRO A 174 21.39 10.50 -1.39
C PRO A 174 22.61 9.59 -1.20
N GLU A 175 23.18 9.58 0.01
CA GLU A 175 24.28 8.70 0.43
C GLU A 175 23.87 7.21 0.43
N SER A 176 22.62 6.93 0.79
CA SER A 176 22.08 5.58 0.99
C SER A 176 21.67 4.86 -0.30
N VAL A 177 21.69 5.56 -1.43
CA VAL A 177 21.30 5.04 -2.76
C VAL A 177 22.51 4.81 -3.69
N LYS A 178 23.71 4.77 -3.11
CA LYS A 178 24.97 4.49 -3.82
C LYS A 178 25.17 2.99 -4.09
#